data_AF-A0A629RP15-F1
#
_entry.id   AF-A0A629RP15-F1
#
_cell.length_a   1.000
_cell.length_b   1.000
_cell.length_c   1.000
_cell.angle_alpha   90.00
_cell.angle_beta   90.00
_cell.angle_gamma   90.00
#
_symmetry.space_group_name_H-M   'P 1'
#
loop_
_entity.id
_entity.type
_entity.pdbx_description
1 polymer ?
#
loop_
_entity_poly.entity_id
_entity_poly.type
_entity_poly.pdbx_seq_one_letter_code
_entity_poly.pdbx_strand_id
1 'polypeptide(L)'
;MSNIDKQALRERYSPKPVPECHICGEEMTIQHMSASRITYGCTGEGDDGYFKFGRTFADEHYEKSRVTVVDVSDPDVLALLDENLQLQREKDAIEAVALALRDDMRQARELLAAAERRIAEFERSETQLISERDDAESAMNDAYKAVMGQPPEWSNWFSFENAIDEIELACELWRNQTDDVIQFRQRIAELEARAVNLPKRSVDEVMHLSGFSRDYAEGWCAGNDNAIHEIRAAGIKVKES
;
A
#
# COMPACT_ATOMS: atom_id res chain seq x y z
N MET A 1 42.36 -9.68 28.46
CA MET A 1 42.91 -8.32 28.61
C MET A 1 43.71 -8.29 29.89
N SER A 2 44.97 -7.86 29.84
CA SER A 2 45.81 -7.74 31.04
C SER A 2 45.10 -6.79 32.03
N ASN A 3 44.85 -7.30 33.24
CA ASN A 3 44.16 -6.58 34.31
C ASN A 3 45.13 -5.57 34.95
N ILE A 4 45.61 -4.63 34.13
CA ILE A 4 46.53 -3.59 34.57
C ILE A 4 45.71 -2.59 35.35
N ASP A 5 46.04 -2.47 36.64
CA ASP A 5 45.46 -1.46 37.49
C ASP A 5 45.97 -0.07 37.08
N LYS A 6 45.16 0.63 36.28
CA LYS A 6 45.47 1.97 35.79
C LYS A 6 45.51 2.99 36.92
N GLN A 7 44.81 2.75 38.02
CA GLN A 7 44.86 3.63 39.19
C GLN A 7 46.19 3.47 39.92
N ALA A 8 46.64 2.23 40.12
CA ALA A 8 47.98 1.97 40.66
C ALA A 8 49.09 2.56 39.78
N LEU A 9 48.93 2.56 38.45
CA LEU A 9 49.87 3.24 37.55
C LEU A 9 49.81 4.76 37.72
N ARG A 10 48.62 5.36 37.79
CA ARG A 10 48.49 6.80 38.05
C ARG A 10 49.17 7.20 39.35
N GLU A 11 48.93 6.47 40.44
CA GLU A 11 49.54 6.74 41.74
C GLU A 11 51.08 6.60 41.69
N ARG A 12 51.59 5.61 40.96
CA ARG A 12 53.03 5.36 40.82
C ARG A 12 53.78 6.47 40.06
N TYR A 13 53.17 7.02 39.02
CA TYR A 13 53.77 8.05 38.15
C TYR A 13 53.33 9.48 38.55
N SER A 14 52.56 9.63 39.63
CA SER A 14 52.21 10.92 40.20
C SER A 14 53.37 11.51 41.01
N PRO A 15 53.53 12.86 41.00
CA PRO A 15 54.50 13.56 41.84
C PRO A 15 54.47 13.07 43.29
N LYS A 16 55.64 12.67 43.81
CA LYS A 16 55.77 12.26 45.21
C LYS A 16 55.68 13.49 46.12
N PRO A 17 54.95 13.41 47.25
CA PRO A 17 54.92 14.50 48.22
C PRO A 17 56.30 14.72 48.82
N VAL A 18 56.57 15.97 49.23
CA VAL A 18 57.80 16.34 49.94
C VAL A 18 57.83 15.58 51.28
N PRO A 19 58.92 14.88 51.62
CA PRO A 19 59.00 14.17 52.88
C PRO A 19 59.11 15.12 54.07
N GLU A 20 58.49 14.74 55.18
CA GLU A 20 58.66 15.41 56.47
C GLU A 20 59.93 14.94 57.18
N CYS A 21 60.56 15.82 57.95
CA CYS A 21 61.74 15.50 58.72
C CYS A 21 61.37 14.59 59.90
N HIS A 22 61.94 13.40 59.97
CA HIS A 22 61.70 12.46 61.08
C HIS A 22 62.24 12.94 62.46
N ILE A 23 63.00 14.04 62.49
CA ILE A 23 63.58 14.61 63.72
C ILE A 23 62.71 15.76 64.27
N CYS A 24 62.15 16.62 63.42
CA CYS A 24 61.36 17.79 63.85
C CYS A 24 59.93 17.87 63.28
N GLY A 25 59.57 17.04 62.30
CA GLY A 25 58.23 16.97 61.69
C GLY A 25 57.95 18.02 60.61
N GLU A 26 58.89 18.89 60.26
CA GLU A 26 58.68 19.93 59.23
C GLU A 26 58.97 19.42 57.81
N GLU A 27 58.32 20.03 56.82
CA GLU A 27 58.57 19.74 55.40
C GLU A 27 60.03 20.00 55.05
N MET A 28 60.66 19.01 54.45
CA MET A 28 62.07 19.10 54.09
C MET A 28 62.26 19.89 52.79
N THR A 29 63.38 20.58 52.66
CA THR A 29 63.71 21.31 51.42
C THR A 29 64.65 20.51 50.54
N ILE A 30 64.58 20.76 49.24
CA ILE A 30 65.44 20.12 48.25
C ILE A 30 66.87 20.66 48.40
N GLN A 31 67.82 19.78 48.70
CA GLN A 31 69.22 20.14 48.87
C GLN A 31 70.07 19.79 47.65
N HIS A 32 69.70 18.71 46.95
CA HIS A 32 70.39 18.29 45.73
C HIS A 32 69.46 17.48 44.84
N MET A 33 69.45 17.77 43.54
CA MET A 33 68.72 17.01 42.53
C MET A 33 69.68 16.43 41.50
N SER A 34 69.64 15.10 41.35
CA SER A 34 70.41 14.35 40.35
C SER A 34 69.43 13.49 39.55
N ALA A 35 68.93 14.01 38.44
CA ALA A 35 67.92 13.35 37.59
C ALA A 35 66.74 12.84 38.42
N SER A 36 66.58 11.51 38.57
CA SER A 36 65.50 10.87 39.35
C SER A 36 65.79 10.76 40.84
N ARG A 37 66.93 11.21 41.36
CA ARG A 37 67.24 11.17 42.80
C ARG A 37 67.21 12.57 43.39
N ILE A 38 66.24 12.81 44.26
CA ILE A 38 66.07 14.07 44.98
C ILE A 38 66.49 13.83 46.43
N THR A 39 67.50 14.56 46.88
CA THR A 39 67.93 14.56 48.28
C THR A 39 67.25 15.70 49.01
N TYR A 40 66.41 15.35 49.97
CA TYR A 40 65.79 16.28 50.89
C TYR A 40 66.64 16.36 52.15
N GLY A 41 66.75 17.56 52.73
CA GLY A 41 67.40 17.79 54.02
C GLY A 41 66.63 18.83 54.82
N CYS A 42 66.60 18.70 56.13
CA CYS A 42 66.06 19.74 57.00
C CYS A 42 67.16 20.77 57.26
N THR A 43 66.89 22.04 56.96
CA THR A 43 67.83 23.14 57.20
C THR A 43 68.04 23.42 58.68
N GLY A 44 67.15 22.94 59.56
CA GLY A 44 67.24 23.13 61.02
C GLY A 44 67.04 24.57 61.49
N GLU A 45 66.73 25.48 60.57
CA GLU A 45 66.51 26.90 60.79
C GLU A 45 65.03 27.14 61.08
N GLY A 46 64.74 27.91 62.13
CA GLY A 46 63.38 28.34 62.42
C GLY A 46 62.94 29.52 61.58
N ASP A 47 61.63 29.75 61.51
CA ASP A 47 61.04 30.91 60.81
C ASP A 47 61.52 32.26 61.40
N ASP A 48 62.17 32.24 62.57
CA ASP A 48 62.76 33.37 63.28
C ASP A 48 64.24 33.62 62.97
N GLY A 49 64.85 32.84 62.07
CA GLY A 49 66.28 32.94 61.72
C GLY A 49 67.22 32.44 62.83
N TYR A 50 66.68 31.75 63.85
CA TYR A 50 67.45 31.06 64.88
C TYR A 50 67.35 29.54 64.68
N PHE A 51 68.44 28.82 64.95
CA PHE A 51 68.44 27.35 64.94
C PHE A 51 67.49 26.83 66.03
N LYS A 52 66.49 26.03 65.65
CA LYS A 52 65.41 25.56 66.55
C LYS A 52 65.92 24.63 67.68
N PHE A 53 67.10 24.06 67.50
CA PHE A 53 67.83 23.29 68.52
C PHE A 53 69.24 23.90 68.67
N GLY A 54 69.78 23.93 69.89
CA GLY A 54 70.99 24.70 70.25
C GLY A 54 72.17 24.61 69.27
N ARG A 55 73.03 25.66 69.32
CA ARG A 55 74.07 26.05 68.32
C ARG A 55 75.04 24.97 67.78
N THR A 56 75.04 23.75 68.30
CA THR A 56 75.94 22.66 67.89
C THR A 56 75.26 21.53 67.13
N PHE A 57 73.94 21.58 66.93
CA PHE A 57 73.17 20.45 66.38
C PHE A 57 72.67 20.67 64.95
N ALA A 58 72.84 21.85 64.35
CA ALA A 58 72.30 22.15 63.01
C ALA A 58 72.94 21.28 61.91
N ASP A 59 74.28 21.14 61.90
CA ASP A 59 74.98 20.31 60.92
C ASP A 59 74.70 18.81 61.11
N GLU A 60 74.60 18.36 62.37
CA GLU A 60 74.27 16.97 62.71
C GLU A 60 72.80 16.64 62.39
N HIS A 61 71.88 17.60 62.61
CA HIS A 61 70.48 17.50 62.22
C HIS A 61 70.34 17.49 60.71
N TYR A 62 71.03 18.38 60.00
CA TYR A 62 71.07 18.40 58.55
C TYR A 62 71.60 17.06 58.01
N GLU A 63 72.72 16.56 58.52
CA GLU A 63 73.32 15.31 58.05
C GLU A 63 72.46 14.08 58.36
N LYS A 64 71.86 14.00 59.56
CA LYS A 64 70.99 12.88 59.97
C LYS A 64 69.59 12.93 59.38
N SER A 65 69.07 14.12 59.09
CA SER A 65 67.73 14.28 58.51
C SER A 65 67.67 13.91 57.04
N ARG A 66 68.81 13.85 56.33
CA ARG A 66 68.85 13.63 54.88
C ARG A 66 68.17 12.34 54.44
N VAL A 67 67.24 12.47 53.49
CA VAL A 67 66.59 11.36 52.82
C VAL A 67 66.69 11.54 51.31
N THR A 68 67.07 10.46 50.61
CA THR A 68 67.09 10.45 49.15
C THR A 68 65.87 9.70 48.65
N VAL A 69 64.97 10.43 47.98
CA VAL A 69 63.79 9.86 47.33
C VAL A 69 64.10 9.68 45.84
N VAL A 70 63.78 8.50 45.30
CA VAL A 70 63.80 8.29 43.85
C VAL A 70 62.46 8.76 43.29
N ASP A 71 62.46 9.86 42.55
CA ASP A 71 61.30 10.36 41.82
C ASP A 71 61.19 9.63 40.48
N VAL A 72 60.07 8.92 40.29
CA VAL A 72 59.72 8.21 39.05
C VAL A 72 58.49 8.81 38.40
N SER A 73 58.10 10.02 38.81
CA SER A 73 56.95 10.73 38.29
C SER A 73 57.18 11.08 36.83
N ASP A 74 56.18 10.84 36.00
CA ASP A 74 56.26 11.05 34.56
C ASP A 74 54.93 11.64 34.05
N PRO A 75 54.91 12.94 33.70
CA PRO A 75 53.69 13.60 33.24
C PRO A 75 53.20 13.05 31.89
N ASP A 76 54.11 12.54 31.04
CA ASP A 76 53.73 11.97 29.74
C ASP A 76 52.98 10.66 29.93
N VAL A 77 53.38 9.84 30.91
CA VAL A 77 52.66 8.60 31.27
C VAL A 77 51.27 8.91 31.80
N LEU A 78 51.11 9.94 32.63
CA LEU A 78 49.79 10.36 33.14
C LEU A 78 48.88 10.87 32.01
N ALA A 79 49.42 11.67 31.09
CA ALA A 79 48.69 12.15 29.92
C ALA A 79 48.24 10.98 29.02
N LEU A 80 49.11 10.00 28.78
CA LEU A 80 48.76 8.78 28.03
C LEU A 80 47.68 7.94 28.76
N LEU A 81 47.66 7.92 30.09
CA LEU A 81 46.61 7.25 30.87
C LEU A 81 45.26 7.99 30.81
N ASP A 82 45.27 9.32 30.68
CA ASP A 82 44.05 10.12 30.42
C ASP A 82 43.54 9.87 29.01
N GLU A 83 44.41 9.96 28.01
CA GLU A 83 44.07 9.70 26.61
C GLU A 83 43.51 8.28 26.43
N ASN A 84 44.14 7.27 27.05
CA ASN A 84 43.66 5.89 26.98
C ASN A 84 42.28 5.72 27.62
N LEU A 85 42.00 6.42 28.73
CA LEU A 85 40.68 6.40 29.36
C LEU A 85 39.62 7.07 28.47
N GLN A 86 39.98 8.19 27.83
CA GLN A 86 39.12 8.90 26.90
C GLN A 86 38.81 8.03 25.66
N LEU A 87 39.83 7.43 25.06
CA LEU A 87 39.68 6.51 23.92
C LEU A 87 38.82 5.29 24.26
N GLN A 88 38.90 4.77 25.49
CA GLN A 88 38.01 3.69 25.93
C GLN A 88 36.55 4.13 25.98
N ARG A 89 36.26 5.31 26.53
CA ARG A 89 34.90 5.86 26.57
C ARG A 89 34.34 6.09 25.17
N GLU A 90 35.16 6.63 24.27
CA GLU A 90 34.78 6.86 22.87
C GLU A 90 34.53 5.54 22.14
N LYS A 91 35.39 4.54 22.35
CA LYS A 91 35.19 3.19 21.80
C LYS A 91 33.86 2.61 22.28
N ASP A 92 33.58 2.65 23.58
CA ASP A 92 32.35 2.10 24.16
C ASP A 92 31.11 2.84 23.63
N ALA A 93 31.20 4.17 23.44
CA ALA A 93 30.14 4.96 22.83
C ALA A 93 29.90 4.59 21.36
N ILE A 94 30.97 4.43 20.58
CA ILE A 94 30.88 3.99 19.17
C ILE A 94 30.29 2.58 19.08
N GLU A 95 30.70 1.67 19.97
CA GLU A 95 30.17 0.31 20.02
C GLU A 95 28.67 0.29 20.34
N ALA A 96 28.22 1.13 21.29
CA ALA A 96 26.80 1.29 21.59
C ALA A 96 26.00 1.83 20.38
N VAL A 97 26.51 2.84 19.67
CA VAL A 97 25.88 3.37 18.45
C VAL A 97 25.85 2.33 17.33
N ALA A 98 26.93 1.56 17.15
CA ALA A 98 26.99 0.51 16.14
C ALA A 98 25.98 -0.62 16.41
N LEU A 99 25.73 -0.96 17.68
CA LEU A 99 24.69 -1.91 18.06
C LEU A 99 23.29 -1.36 17.76
N ALA A 100 23.00 -0.12 18.13
CA ALA A 100 21.72 0.52 17.81
C ALA A 100 21.46 0.57 16.30
N LEU A 101 22.46 0.98 15.52
CA LEU A 101 22.35 1.02 14.05
C LEU A 101 22.11 -0.38 13.46
N ARG A 102 22.75 -1.41 14.00
CA ARG A 102 22.51 -2.80 13.56
C ARG A 102 21.07 -3.23 13.82
N ASP A 103 20.52 -2.86 14.98
CA ASP A 103 19.14 -3.17 15.34
C ASP A 103 18.14 -2.43 14.45
N ASP A 104 18.38 -1.15 14.17
CA ASP A 104 17.58 -0.34 13.24
C ASP A 104 17.63 -0.92 11.82
N MET A 105 18.81 -1.31 11.34
CA MET A 105 18.97 -1.94 10.03
C MET A 105 18.22 -3.27 9.93
N ARG A 106 18.16 -4.05 11.03
CA ARG A 106 17.37 -5.29 11.08
C ARG A 106 15.88 -4.99 11.00
N GLN A 107 15.38 -4.03 11.78
CA GLN A 107 13.97 -3.62 11.74
C GLN A 107 13.58 -3.08 10.35
N ALA A 108 14.43 -2.26 9.73
CA ALA A 108 14.20 -1.74 8.39
C ALA A 108 14.09 -2.86 7.35
N ARG A 109 14.92 -3.91 7.45
CA ARG A 109 14.83 -5.09 6.58
C ARG A 109 13.54 -5.88 6.79
N GLU A 110 13.09 -6.04 8.03
CA GLU A 110 11.83 -6.72 8.34
C GLU A 110 10.62 -5.95 7.79
N LEU A 111 10.62 -4.62 7.94
CA LEU A 111 9.59 -3.75 7.35
C LEU A 111 9.60 -3.80 5.83
N LEU A 112 10.80 -3.79 5.21
CA LEU A 112 10.94 -3.93 3.76
C LEU A 112 10.38 -5.26 3.27
N ALA A 113 10.74 -6.38 3.91
CA ALA A 113 10.23 -7.70 3.55
C ALA A 113 8.71 -7.84 3.79
N ALA A 114 8.13 -7.10 4.74
CA ALA A 114 6.68 -7.04 4.93
C ALA A 114 6.00 -6.22 3.82
N ALA A 115 6.59 -5.08 3.43
CA ALA A 115 6.09 -4.25 2.34
C ALA A 115 6.15 -4.99 0.99
N GLU A 116 7.27 -5.64 0.68
CA GLU A 116 7.44 -6.46 -0.53
C GLU A 116 6.40 -7.58 -0.61
N ARG A 117 6.12 -8.27 0.50
CA ARG A 117 5.06 -9.30 0.55
C ARG A 117 3.68 -8.72 0.23
N ARG A 118 3.38 -7.52 0.73
CA ARG A 118 2.09 -6.85 0.46
C ARG A 118 1.98 -6.35 -0.97
N ILE A 119 3.09 -5.87 -1.56
CA ILE A 119 3.15 -5.52 -2.98
C ILE A 119 2.87 -6.76 -3.84
N ALA A 120 3.56 -7.88 -3.57
CA ALA A 120 3.34 -9.13 -4.31
C ALA A 120 1.93 -9.73 -4.13
N GLU A 121 1.27 -9.47 -3.00
CA GLU A 121 -0.15 -9.79 -2.82
C GLU A 121 -1.05 -8.91 -3.69
N PHE A 122 -0.80 -7.60 -3.69
CA PHE A 122 -1.55 -6.67 -4.53
C PHE A 122 -1.37 -6.95 -6.02
N GLU A 123 -0.15 -7.19 -6.50
CA GLU A 123 0.13 -7.55 -7.89
C GLU A 123 -0.64 -8.80 -8.34
N ARG A 124 -0.74 -9.82 -7.45
CA ARG A 124 -1.55 -11.02 -7.73
C ARG A 124 -3.05 -10.69 -7.79
N SER A 125 -3.56 -9.90 -6.86
CA SER A 125 -4.97 -9.49 -6.87
C SER A 125 -5.32 -8.62 -8.09
N GLU A 126 -4.41 -7.76 -8.52
CA GLU A 126 -4.59 -6.92 -9.71
C GLU A 126 -4.62 -7.77 -10.97
N THR A 127 -3.69 -8.73 -11.10
CA THR A 127 -3.68 -9.68 -12.21
C THR A 127 -4.99 -10.49 -12.26
N GLN A 128 -5.51 -10.91 -11.11
CA GLN A 128 -6.79 -11.59 -11.02
C GLN A 128 -7.94 -10.69 -11.49
N LEU A 129 -8.02 -9.45 -11.00
CA LEU A 129 -9.06 -8.49 -11.40
C LEU A 129 -9.02 -8.16 -12.89
N ILE A 130 -7.83 -8.11 -13.50
CA ILE A 130 -7.69 -7.94 -14.95
C ILE A 130 -8.29 -9.14 -15.68
N SER A 131 -7.97 -10.37 -15.27
CA SER A 131 -8.55 -11.59 -15.86
C SER A 131 -10.07 -11.60 -15.73
N GLU A 132 -10.59 -11.31 -14.53
CA GLU A 132 -12.04 -11.26 -14.28
C GLU A 132 -12.74 -10.19 -15.12
N ARG A 133 -12.10 -9.02 -15.28
CA ARG A 133 -12.60 -7.96 -16.15
C ARG A 133 -12.62 -8.40 -17.61
N ASP A 134 -11.55 -9.00 -18.11
CA ASP A 134 -11.44 -9.44 -19.50
C ASP A 134 -12.47 -10.54 -19.81
N ASP A 135 -12.70 -11.46 -18.87
CA ASP A 135 -13.75 -12.48 -18.95
C ASP A 135 -15.15 -11.83 -19.00
N ALA A 136 -15.41 -10.84 -18.15
CA ALA A 136 -16.68 -10.11 -18.13
C ALA A 136 -16.90 -9.29 -19.41
N GLU A 137 -15.86 -8.62 -19.92
CA GLU A 137 -15.91 -7.89 -21.19
C GLU A 137 -16.19 -8.84 -22.35
N SER A 138 -15.54 -10.00 -22.40
CA SER A 138 -15.81 -11.03 -23.41
C SER A 138 -17.26 -11.50 -23.35
N ALA A 139 -17.77 -11.82 -22.16
CA ALA A 139 -19.15 -12.26 -21.99
C ALA A 139 -20.16 -11.18 -22.42
N MET A 140 -19.88 -9.91 -22.10
CA MET A 140 -20.73 -8.79 -22.52
C MET A 140 -20.67 -8.55 -24.03
N ASN A 141 -19.47 -8.62 -24.63
CA ASN A 141 -19.29 -8.50 -26.08
C ASN A 141 -20.10 -9.56 -26.84
N ASP A 142 -20.07 -10.80 -26.36
CA ASP A 142 -20.83 -11.91 -26.95
C ASP A 142 -22.34 -11.71 -26.79
N ALA A 143 -22.81 -11.29 -25.61
CA ALA A 143 -24.22 -11.00 -25.36
C ALA A 143 -24.73 -9.85 -26.24
N TYR A 144 -23.99 -8.74 -26.28
CA TYR A 144 -24.32 -7.58 -27.10
C TYR A 144 -24.32 -7.95 -28.58
N LYS A 145 -23.31 -8.68 -29.07
CA LYS A 145 -23.26 -9.15 -30.47
C LYS A 145 -24.41 -10.10 -30.81
N ALA A 146 -24.84 -10.96 -29.88
CA ALA A 146 -25.96 -11.86 -30.11
C ALA A 146 -27.28 -11.11 -30.35
N VAL A 147 -27.47 -9.97 -29.68
CA VAL A 147 -28.68 -9.14 -29.78
C VAL A 147 -28.55 -8.09 -30.89
N MET A 148 -27.44 -7.36 -30.95
CA MET A 148 -27.27 -6.23 -31.86
C MET A 148 -26.66 -6.64 -33.22
N GLY A 149 -26.17 -7.87 -33.35
CA GLY A 149 -25.55 -8.41 -34.57
C GLY A 149 -24.09 -8.00 -34.78
N GLN A 150 -23.59 -7.04 -33.99
CA GLN A 150 -22.22 -6.55 -34.02
C GLN A 150 -21.70 -6.36 -32.59
N PRO A 151 -20.39 -6.51 -32.34
CA PRO A 151 -19.84 -6.21 -31.03
C PRO A 151 -19.98 -4.72 -30.68
N PRO A 152 -20.00 -4.36 -29.39
CA PRO A 152 -20.03 -2.97 -28.97
C PRO A 152 -18.69 -2.29 -29.24
N GLU A 153 -18.72 -0.98 -29.46
CA GLU A 153 -17.52 -0.15 -29.52
C GLU A 153 -17.28 0.51 -28.17
N TRP A 154 -16.44 -0.11 -27.35
CA TRP A 154 -16.07 0.44 -26.05
C TRP A 154 -15.40 1.81 -26.21
N SER A 155 -15.86 2.77 -25.43
CA SER A 155 -15.28 4.11 -25.38
C SER A 155 -15.41 4.70 -23.98
N ASN A 156 -14.70 5.79 -23.71
CA ASN A 156 -14.81 6.47 -22.41
C ASN A 156 -16.23 7.00 -22.10
N TRP A 157 -17.11 7.09 -23.10
CA TRP A 157 -18.50 7.51 -22.97
C TRP A 157 -19.50 6.36 -23.14
N PHE A 158 -19.01 5.13 -23.40
CA PHE A 158 -19.83 3.95 -23.60
C PHE A 158 -19.41 2.84 -22.64
N SER A 159 -20.16 2.66 -21.56
CA SER A 159 -19.91 1.71 -20.48
C SER A 159 -20.77 0.44 -20.62
N PHE A 160 -20.52 -0.55 -19.75
CA PHE A 160 -21.35 -1.77 -19.68
C PHE A 160 -22.83 -1.47 -19.44
N GLU A 161 -23.16 -0.42 -18.68
CA GLU A 161 -24.55 0.00 -18.42
C GLU A 161 -25.24 0.42 -19.72
N ASN A 162 -24.59 1.27 -20.52
CA ASN A 162 -25.12 1.69 -21.82
C ASN A 162 -25.35 0.49 -22.75
N ALA A 163 -24.44 -0.48 -22.76
CA ALA A 163 -24.57 -1.69 -23.56
C ALA A 163 -25.79 -2.54 -23.13
N ILE A 164 -26.04 -2.64 -21.83
CA ILE A 164 -27.22 -3.35 -21.28
C ILE A 164 -28.50 -2.61 -21.67
N ASP A 165 -28.54 -1.29 -21.51
CA ASP A 165 -29.72 -0.47 -21.85
C ASP A 165 -30.10 -0.62 -23.33
N GLU A 166 -29.10 -0.64 -24.22
CA GLU A 166 -29.33 -0.87 -25.66
C GLU A 166 -29.85 -2.27 -25.96
N ILE A 167 -29.30 -3.30 -25.29
CA ILE A 167 -29.79 -4.68 -25.41
C ILE A 167 -31.24 -4.78 -24.94
N GLU A 168 -31.57 -4.17 -23.80
CA GLU A 168 -32.92 -4.17 -23.24
C GLU A 168 -33.91 -3.52 -24.21
N LEU A 169 -33.57 -2.34 -24.73
CA LEU A 169 -34.39 -1.63 -25.71
C LEU A 169 -34.61 -2.46 -26.98
N ALA A 170 -33.58 -3.11 -27.50
CA ALA A 170 -33.70 -3.97 -28.68
C ALA A 170 -34.62 -5.16 -28.42
N CYS A 171 -34.48 -5.81 -27.26
CA CYS A 171 -35.33 -6.92 -26.85
C CYS A 171 -36.79 -6.52 -26.71
N GLU A 172 -37.07 -5.34 -26.13
CA GLU A 172 -38.43 -4.80 -26.03
C GLU A 172 -39.04 -4.52 -27.40
N LEU A 173 -38.27 -3.89 -28.30
CA LEU A 173 -38.74 -3.57 -29.64
C LEU A 173 -39.14 -4.83 -30.41
N TRP A 174 -38.31 -5.88 -30.36
CA TRP A 174 -38.61 -7.14 -31.04
C TRP A 174 -39.80 -7.87 -30.43
N ARG A 175 -39.98 -7.79 -29.11
CA ARG A 175 -41.16 -8.36 -28.44
C ARG A 175 -42.43 -7.68 -28.95
N ASN A 176 -42.44 -6.35 -28.99
CA ASN A 176 -43.58 -5.58 -29.50
C ASN A 176 -43.86 -5.89 -30.98
N GLN A 177 -42.83 -5.97 -31.83
CA GLN A 177 -43.00 -6.36 -33.23
C GLN A 177 -43.58 -7.77 -33.38
N THR A 178 -43.17 -8.70 -32.52
CA THR A 178 -43.70 -10.07 -32.52
C THR A 178 -45.18 -10.08 -32.14
N ASP A 179 -45.56 -9.32 -31.12
CA ASP A 179 -46.95 -9.17 -30.71
C ASP A 179 -47.83 -8.55 -31.81
N ASP A 180 -47.33 -7.51 -32.48
CA ASP A 180 -48.00 -6.90 -33.63
C ASP A 180 -48.23 -7.93 -34.75
N VAL A 181 -47.22 -8.73 -35.09
CA VAL A 181 -47.34 -9.80 -36.10
C VAL A 181 -48.40 -10.83 -35.69
N ILE A 182 -48.46 -11.20 -34.42
CA ILE A 182 -49.49 -12.12 -33.90
C ILE A 182 -50.88 -11.50 -34.05
N GLN A 183 -51.06 -10.24 -33.66
CA GLN A 183 -52.33 -9.52 -33.79
C GLN A 183 -52.76 -9.39 -35.26
N PHE A 184 -51.83 -9.05 -36.16
CA PHE A 184 -52.13 -8.98 -37.59
C PHE A 184 -52.52 -10.35 -38.15
N ARG A 185 -51.83 -11.43 -37.77
CA ARG A 185 -52.21 -12.79 -38.19
C ARG A 185 -53.61 -13.16 -37.73
N GLN A 186 -53.97 -12.83 -36.49
CA GLN A 186 -55.32 -13.06 -35.97
C GLN A 186 -56.37 -12.25 -36.75
N ARG A 187 -56.10 -10.98 -37.03
CA ARG A 187 -57.01 -10.11 -37.79
C ARG A 187 -57.17 -10.58 -39.23
N ILE A 188 -56.09 -11.00 -39.89
CA ILE A 188 -56.13 -11.58 -41.24
C ILE A 188 -57.00 -12.84 -41.22
N ALA A 189 -56.78 -13.77 -40.28
CA ALA A 189 -57.58 -14.98 -40.16
C ALA A 189 -59.07 -14.68 -39.90
N GLU A 190 -59.37 -13.69 -39.06
CA GLU A 190 -60.74 -13.22 -38.82
C GLU A 190 -61.38 -12.70 -40.12
N LEU A 191 -60.66 -11.85 -40.87
CA LEU A 191 -61.14 -11.29 -42.13
C LEU A 191 -61.31 -12.35 -43.21
N GLU A 192 -60.38 -13.29 -43.33
CA GLU A 192 -60.44 -14.42 -44.24
C GLU A 192 -61.57 -15.41 -43.89
N ALA A 193 -61.99 -15.48 -42.62
CA ALA A 193 -63.12 -16.28 -42.19
C ALA A 193 -64.48 -15.62 -42.50
N ARG A 194 -64.54 -14.30 -42.70
CA ARG A 194 -65.79 -13.61 -43.03
C ARG A 194 -66.30 -14.03 -44.40
N ALA A 195 -67.61 -14.19 -44.50
CA ALA A 195 -68.31 -14.46 -45.74
C ALA A 195 -69.37 -13.39 -46.00
N VAL A 196 -69.42 -12.90 -47.23
CA VAL A 196 -70.45 -11.97 -47.71
C VAL A 196 -71.80 -12.69 -47.69
N ASN A 197 -72.80 -12.03 -47.15
CA ASN A 197 -74.17 -12.53 -47.16
C ASN A 197 -74.89 -12.00 -48.40
N LEU A 198 -75.04 -12.84 -49.41
CA LEU A 198 -75.77 -12.51 -50.64
C LEU A 198 -76.82 -13.61 -50.88
N PRO A 199 -78.06 -13.43 -50.39
CA PRO A 199 -79.04 -14.51 -50.38
C PRO A 199 -79.46 -14.89 -51.80
N LYS A 200 -79.44 -16.19 -52.10
CA LYS A 200 -80.03 -16.74 -53.33
C LYS A 200 -81.54 -16.88 -53.14
N ARG A 201 -82.32 -16.35 -54.09
CA ARG A 201 -83.78 -16.46 -54.13
C ARG A 201 -84.19 -17.15 -55.43
N SER A 202 -85.28 -17.90 -55.38
CA SER A 202 -85.87 -18.48 -56.58
C SER A 202 -86.57 -17.40 -57.42
N VAL A 203 -86.75 -17.67 -58.71
CA VAL A 203 -87.49 -16.77 -59.61
C VAL A 203 -88.89 -16.52 -59.06
N ASP A 204 -89.56 -17.55 -58.54
CA ASP A 204 -90.89 -17.42 -57.93
C ASP A 204 -90.88 -16.49 -56.71
N GLU A 205 -89.90 -16.62 -55.81
CA GLU A 205 -89.78 -15.73 -54.65
C GLU A 205 -89.56 -14.27 -55.07
N VAL A 206 -88.73 -14.04 -56.09
CA VAL A 206 -88.47 -12.69 -56.60
C VAL A 206 -89.71 -12.13 -57.29
N MET A 207 -90.44 -12.94 -58.07
CA MET A 207 -91.72 -12.53 -58.67
C MET A 207 -92.73 -12.09 -57.63
N HIS A 208 -92.84 -12.78 -56.49
CA HIS A 208 -93.72 -12.36 -55.39
C HIS A 208 -93.29 -11.02 -54.77
N LEU A 209 -91.99 -10.70 -54.77
CA LEU A 209 -91.45 -9.44 -54.24
C LEU A 209 -91.53 -8.28 -55.24
N SER A 210 -91.50 -8.57 -56.54
CA SER A 210 -91.36 -7.57 -57.60
C SER A 210 -92.64 -7.27 -58.39
N GLY A 211 -93.80 -7.79 -57.95
CA GLY A 211 -95.08 -7.57 -58.62
C GLY A 211 -95.33 -8.48 -59.82
N PHE A 212 -94.87 -9.74 -59.75
CA PHE A 212 -95.11 -10.84 -60.71
C PHE A 212 -94.56 -10.65 -62.13
N SER A 213 -93.61 -9.74 -62.35
CA SER A 213 -92.86 -9.67 -63.61
C SER A 213 -91.83 -10.80 -63.68
N ARG A 214 -92.02 -11.73 -64.62
CA ARG A 214 -91.11 -12.86 -64.83
C ARG A 214 -89.75 -12.40 -65.38
N ASP A 215 -89.75 -11.56 -66.43
CA ASP A 215 -88.52 -11.06 -67.06
C ASP A 215 -87.63 -10.30 -66.06
N TYR A 216 -88.24 -9.52 -65.17
CA TYR A 216 -87.52 -8.85 -64.08
C TYR A 216 -86.91 -9.86 -63.10
N ALA A 217 -87.69 -10.86 -62.67
CA ALA A 217 -87.24 -11.84 -61.68
C ALA A 217 -86.10 -12.71 -62.21
N GLU A 218 -86.20 -13.17 -63.46
CA GLU A 218 -85.12 -13.91 -64.13
C GLU A 218 -83.86 -13.05 -64.29
N GLY A 219 -84.00 -11.78 -64.69
CA GLY A 219 -82.88 -10.83 -64.77
C GLY A 219 -82.21 -10.56 -63.41
N TRP A 220 -82.99 -10.43 -62.33
CA TRP A 220 -82.46 -10.27 -60.98
C TRP A 220 -81.69 -11.51 -60.53
N CYS A 221 -82.26 -12.72 -60.72
CA CYS A 221 -81.59 -13.97 -60.36
C CYS A 221 -80.28 -14.16 -61.14
N ALA A 222 -80.27 -13.90 -62.45
CA ALA A 222 -79.08 -13.96 -63.29
C ALA A 222 -78.02 -12.93 -62.86
N GLY A 223 -78.43 -11.70 -62.55
CA GLY A 223 -77.54 -10.67 -62.03
C GLY A 223 -76.94 -11.03 -60.66
N ASN A 224 -77.74 -11.64 -59.78
CA ASN A 224 -77.29 -12.11 -58.47
C ASN A 224 -76.29 -13.27 -58.60
N ASP A 225 -76.55 -14.24 -59.49
CA ASP A 225 -75.62 -15.34 -59.75
C ASP A 225 -74.29 -14.83 -60.35
N ASN A 226 -74.34 -13.83 -61.24
CA ASN A 226 -73.14 -13.17 -61.76
C ASN A 226 -72.37 -12.44 -60.65
N ALA A 227 -73.05 -11.70 -59.77
CA ALA A 227 -72.40 -11.04 -58.64
C ALA A 227 -71.74 -12.06 -57.68
N ILE A 228 -72.41 -13.17 -57.38
CA ILE A 228 -71.82 -14.27 -56.58
C ILE A 228 -70.58 -14.84 -57.26
N HIS A 229 -70.63 -15.06 -58.59
CA HIS A 229 -69.49 -15.53 -59.36
C HIS A 229 -68.29 -14.60 -59.27
N GLU A 230 -68.47 -13.30 -59.54
CA GLU A 230 -67.40 -12.31 -59.51
C GLU A 230 -66.81 -12.13 -58.10
N ILE A 231 -67.64 -12.13 -57.04
CA ILE A 231 -67.16 -12.06 -55.65
C ILE A 231 -66.29 -13.28 -55.31
N ARG A 232 -66.70 -14.49 -55.72
CA ARG A 232 -65.91 -15.71 -55.52
C ARG A 232 -64.65 -15.72 -56.37
N ALA A 233 -64.70 -15.22 -57.61
CA ALA A 233 -63.54 -15.09 -58.48
C ALA A 233 -62.48 -14.14 -57.90
N ALA A 234 -62.90 -13.12 -57.14
CA ALA A 234 -62.03 -12.24 -56.36
C ALA A 234 -61.48 -12.87 -55.07
N GLY A 235 -61.80 -14.14 -54.78
CA GLY A 235 -61.34 -14.87 -53.59
C GLY A 235 -62.12 -14.58 -52.31
N ILE A 236 -63.27 -13.90 -52.40
CA ILE A 236 -64.11 -13.56 -51.25
C ILE A 236 -65.15 -14.66 -51.02
N LYS A 237 -65.26 -15.13 -49.77
CA LYS A 237 -66.26 -16.14 -49.40
C LYS A 237 -67.66 -15.54 -49.46
N VAL A 238 -68.63 -16.28 -49.99
CA VAL A 238 -70.06 -15.95 -49.97
C VAL A 238 -70.79 -17.06 -49.23
N LYS A 239 -71.67 -16.72 -48.29
CA LYS A 239 -72.46 -17.71 -47.55
C LYS A 239 -73.27 -18.57 -48.53
N GLU A 240 -73.24 -19.88 -48.34
CA GLU A 240 -74.14 -20.78 -49.05
C GLU A 240 -75.57 -20.48 -48.57
N SER A 241 -76.50 -20.32 -49.53
CA SER A 241 -77.92 -20.03 -49.29
C SER A 241 -78.72 -21.31 -49.23
#